data_AF-A0A3N6MWU0-F1
#
_entry.id   AF-A0A3N6MWU0-F1
#
_cell.length_a   1.000
_cell.length_b   1.000
_cell.length_c   1.000
_cell.angle_alpha   90.00
_cell.angle_beta   90.00
_cell.angle_gamma   90.00
#
_symmetry.space_group_name_H-M   'P 1'
#
loop_
_entity.id
_entity.type
_entity.pdbx_description
1 polymer ?
#
loop_
_entity_poly.entity_id
_entity_poly.type
_entity_poly.pdbx_seq_one_letter_code
_entity_poly.pdbx_strand_id
1 'polypeptide(L)'
;MSNLQSNEHHAHHTQRTTRHVEKLEWNDGLLLGHGPMDDEHREFVHVVMALRNSTVETALTALAAVEAHLIAHFDLEHEWMDKTAFPDVYSRCHRDQHDEVLASVFQVHQLAAIGQIGLGAVHRLAQSLMDWFPGHADYMDSSLSAWINGQTHGGQAVVLRRNLVHEDRIPGSESNYEVDAKAA
;
A
#
# COMPACT_ATOMS: atom_id res chain seq x y z
N MET A 1 -6.40 -26.77 -47.70
CA MET A 1 -7.20 -26.42 -46.51
C MET A 1 -6.26 -26.51 -45.33
N SER A 2 -5.93 -25.34 -44.77
CA SER A 2 -4.79 -25.12 -43.88
C SER A 2 -5.07 -25.64 -42.47
N ASN A 3 -4.06 -26.26 -41.85
CA ASN A 3 -4.01 -26.61 -40.43
C ASN A 3 -4.20 -25.35 -39.57
N LEU A 4 -5.12 -25.41 -38.60
CA LEU A 4 -5.13 -24.52 -37.45
C LEU A 4 -4.75 -25.35 -36.24
N GLN A 5 -3.46 -25.28 -35.87
CA GLN A 5 -2.99 -25.71 -34.56
C GLN A 5 -3.45 -24.66 -33.54
N SER A 6 -4.28 -25.10 -32.61
CA SER A 6 -4.60 -24.41 -31.37
C SER A 6 -3.31 -24.18 -30.60
N ASN A 7 -2.92 -22.93 -30.36
CA ASN A 7 -1.80 -22.60 -29.48
C ASN A 7 -2.38 -21.88 -28.26
N GLU A 8 -2.40 -22.59 -27.14
CA GLU A 8 -2.92 -22.10 -25.88
C GLU A 8 -2.02 -20.99 -25.31
N HIS A 9 -2.64 -19.85 -25.03
CA HIS A 9 -2.01 -18.73 -24.35
C HIS A 9 -1.71 -19.11 -22.90
N HIS A 10 -0.44 -19.45 -22.63
CA HIS A 10 0.10 -19.51 -21.27
C HIS A 10 0.17 -18.09 -20.71
N ALA A 11 -0.84 -17.70 -19.94
CA ALA A 11 -0.77 -16.55 -19.05
C ALA A 11 0.18 -16.88 -17.89
N HIS A 12 1.42 -16.39 -17.97
CA HIS A 12 2.30 -16.29 -16.80
C HIS A 12 1.75 -15.21 -15.86
N HIS A 13 0.75 -15.56 -15.06
CA HIS A 13 0.41 -14.81 -13.86
C HIS A 13 1.42 -15.21 -12.79
N THR A 14 2.58 -14.56 -12.77
CA THR A 14 3.49 -14.65 -11.64
C THR A 14 2.79 -13.99 -10.47
N GLN A 15 2.26 -14.82 -9.58
CA GLN A 15 1.62 -14.41 -8.34
C GLN A 15 2.67 -13.69 -7.51
N ARG A 16 2.66 -12.36 -7.58
CA ARG A 16 3.47 -11.49 -6.73
C ARG A 16 3.00 -11.76 -5.30
N THR A 17 3.81 -12.47 -4.52
CA THR A 17 3.57 -12.66 -3.09
C THR A 17 3.50 -11.29 -2.45
N THR A 18 2.29 -10.87 -2.06
CA THR A 18 2.09 -9.68 -1.23
C THR A 18 2.88 -9.90 0.06
N ARG A 19 3.78 -8.96 0.38
CA ARG A 19 4.60 -9.05 1.59
C ARG A 19 3.67 -9.01 2.80
N HIS A 20 3.79 -9.99 3.68
CA HIS A 20 3.10 -9.96 4.97
C HIS A 20 3.77 -8.94 5.90
N VAL A 21 3.00 -8.00 6.42
CA VAL A 21 3.44 -6.96 7.34
C VAL A 21 3.03 -7.36 8.76
N GLU A 22 4.00 -7.73 9.59
CA GLU A 22 3.74 -8.15 10.98
C GLU A 22 3.18 -7.00 11.84
N LYS A 23 3.69 -5.79 11.62
CA LYS A 23 3.27 -4.58 12.33
C LYS A 23 3.39 -3.37 11.41
N LEU A 24 2.31 -2.62 11.27
CA LEU A 24 2.30 -1.37 10.53
C LEU A 24 2.60 -0.23 11.52
N GLU A 25 3.71 0.46 11.32
CA GLU A 25 4.11 1.59 12.15
C GLU A 25 4.51 2.77 11.27
N TRP A 26 4.07 3.97 11.67
CA TRP A 26 4.49 5.17 10.99
C TRP A 26 6.00 5.35 11.13
N ASN A 27 6.68 5.55 10.01
CA ASN A 27 8.10 5.85 9.96
C ASN A 27 8.42 6.66 8.70
N ASP A 28 9.63 7.22 8.61
CA ASP A 28 10.04 8.08 7.48
C ASP A 28 10.01 7.31 6.13
N GLY A 29 9.97 5.98 6.13
CA GLY A 29 9.80 5.15 4.93
C GLY A 29 8.46 5.32 4.22
N LEU A 30 7.42 5.79 4.93
CA LEU A 30 6.09 6.07 4.39
C LEU A 30 5.93 7.53 3.93
N LEU A 31 6.94 8.38 4.09
CA LEU A 31 6.90 9.77 3.61
C LEU A 31 6.97 9.83 2.08
N LEU A 32 6.03 10.57 1.51
CA LEU A 32 5.91 10.85 0.08
C LEU A 32 6.22 12.31 -0.27
N GLY A 33 6.34 13.19 0.73
CA GLY A 33 6.76 14.57 0.52
C GLY A 33 5.64 15.50 0.06
N HIS A 34 4.38 15.10 0.27
CA HIS A 34 3.23 15.97 0.18
C HIS A 34 2.54 15.97 1.55
N GLY A 35 2.74 17.04 2.34
CA GLY A 35 2.34 17.10 3.74
C GLY A 35 0.90 16.63 4.04
N PRO A 36 -0.12 17.14 3.32
CA PRO A 36 -1.50 16.68 3.51
C PRO A 36 -1.69 15.16 3.31
N MET A 37 -1.07 14.58 2.28
CA MET A 37 -1.12 13.13 2.03
C MET A 37 -0.37 12.35 3.12
N ASP A 38 0.81 12.84 3.55
CA ASP A 38 1.57 12.23 4.64
C ASP A 38 0.80 12.24 5.97
N ASP A 39 -0.06 13.24 6.20
CA ASP A 39 -0.93 13.31 7.38
C ASP A 39 -2.08 12.29 7.30
N GLU A 40 -2.76 12.16 6.15
CA GLU A 40 -3.76 11.11 5.93
C GLU A 40 -3.15 9.71 6.11
N HIS A 41 -1.98 9.47 5.54
CA HIS A 41 -1.25 8.19 5.67
C HIS A 41 -0.88 7.86 7.12
N ARG A 42 -0.57 8.87 7.94
CA ARG A 42 -0.31 8.67 9.36
C ARG A 42 -1.57 8.28 10.11
N GLU A 43 -2.71 8.90 9.78
CA GLU A 43 -4.00 8.52 10.35
C GLU A 43 -4.41 7.11 9.90
N PHE A 44 -4.20 6.74 8.64
CA PHE A 44 -4.42 5.39 8.13
C PHE A 44 -3.74 4.33 9.01
N VAL A 45 -2.44 4.52 9.28
CA VAL A 45 -1.68 3.61 10.16
C VAL A 45 -2.33 3.52 11.54
N HIS A 46 -2.79 4.65 12.10
CA HIS A 46 -3.45 4.68 13.40
C HIS A 46 -4.75 3.88 13.40
N VAL A 47 -5.67 4.15 12.48
CA VAL A 47 -7.00 3.51 12.46
C VAL A 47 -6.91 2.02 12.13
N VAL A 48 -5.99 1.62 11.24
CA VAL A 48 -5.77 0.21 10.90
C VAL A 48 -5.16 -0.56 12.07
N MET A 49 -4.22 0.05 12.80
CA MET A 49 -3.66 -0.59 14.00
C MET A 49 -4.68 -0.66 15.15
N ALA A 50 -5.59 0.31 15.26
CA ALA A 50 -6.71 0.24 16.19
C ALA A 50 -7.67 -0.91 15.82
N LEU A 51 -7.97 -1.09 14.53
CA LEU A 51 -8.76 -2.22 14.02
C LEU A 51 -8.08 -3.56 14.30
N ARG A 52 -6.78 -3.66 14.01
CA ARG A 52 -5.97 -4.88 14.23
C ARG A 52 -5.94 -5.30 15.70
N ASN A 53 -5.91 -4.34 16.61
CA ASN A 53 -5.86 -4.59 18.06
C ASN A 53 -7.23 -4.54 18.74
N SER A 54 -8.31 -4.44 17.97
CA SER A 54 -9.66 -4.35 18.52
C SER A 54 -10.08 -5.64 19.23
N THR A 55 -10.94 -5.47 20.23
CA THR A 55 -11.66 -6.53 20.92
C THR A 55 -13.02 -6.76 20.26
N VAL A 56 -13.76 -7.79 20.68
CA VAL A 56 -15.12 -8.05 20.20
C VAL A 56 -16.02 -6.82 20.41
N GLU A 57 -15.85 -6.12 21.53
CA GLU A 57 -16.66 -4.95 21.93
C GLU A 57 -16.31 -3.70 21.13
N THR A 58 -15.06 -3.58 20.65
CA THR A 58 -14.55 -2.36 19.99
C THR A 58 -14.44 -2.50 18.47
N ALA A 59 -14.55 -3.71 17.93
CA ALA A 59 -14.38 -4.01 16.51
C ALA A 59 -15.28 -3.18 15.58
N LEU A 60 -16.56 -3.03 15.92
CA LEU A 60 -17.49 -2.25 15.07
C LEU A 60 -17.15 -0.76 15.03
N THR A 61 -16.72 -0.20 16.17
CA THR A 61 -16.27 1.20 16.22
C THR A 61 -14.99 1.39 15.41
N ALA A 62 -14.05 0.45 15.50
CA ALA A 62 -12.81 0.51 14.73
C ALA A 62 -13.06 0.34 13.22
N LEU A 63 -14.00 -0.53 12.82
CA LEU A 63 -14.42 -0.68 11.42
C LEU A 63 -14.98 0.63 10.86
N ALA A 64 -15.90 1.26 11.60
CA ALA A 64 -16.46 2.55 11.21
C ALA A 64 -15.39 3.64 11.08
N ALA A 65 -14.38 3.65 11.96
CA ALA A 65 -13.26 4.59 11.88
C ALA A 65 -12.39 4.37 10.63
N VAL A 66 -12.05 3.11 10.32
CA VAL A 66 -11.31 2.76 9.10
C VAL A 66 -12.10 3.14 7.84
N GLU A 67 -13.39 2.81 7.80
CA GLU A 67 -14.26 3.15 6.68
C GLU A 67 -14.35 4.66 6.45
N ALA A 68 -14.62 5.43 7.51
CA ALA A 68 -14.72 6.88 7.42
C ALA A 68 -13.41 7.53 6.95
N HIS A 69 -12.27 7.06 7.48
CA HIS A 69 -10.96 7.55 7.08
C HIS A 69 -10.67 7.23 5.61
N LEU A 70 -10.89 6.00 5.17
CA LEU A 70 -10.64 5.60 3.78
C LEU A 70 -11.48 6.39 2.77
N ILE A 71 -12.75 6.64 3.08
CA ILE A 71 -13.61 7.47 2.22
C ILE A 71 -13.02 8.89 2.10
N ALA A 72 -12.70 9.52 3.23
CA ALA A 72 -12.17 10.89 3.25
C ALA A 72 -10.81 11.00 2.55
N HIS A 73 -9.89 10.07 2.83
CA HIS A 73 -8.56 10.01 2.23
C HIS A 73 -8.66 9.80 0.72
N PHE A 74 -9.40 8.78 0.26
CA PHE A 74 -9.52 8.50 -1.18
C PHE A 74 -10.22 9.63 -1.93
N ASP A 75 -11.27 10.25 -1.35
CA ASP A 75 -11.92 11.41 -1.95
C ASP A 75 -10.97 12.60 -2.12
N LEU A 76 -10.09 12.84 -1.14
CA LEU A 76 -9.08 13.89 -1.22
C LEU A 76 -8.07 13.63 -2.35
N GLU A 77 -7.60 12.40 -2.49
CA GLU A 77 -6.68 12.04 -3.58
C GLU A 77 -7.34 12.11 -4.95
N HIS A 78 -8.57 11.63 -5.05
CA HIS A 78 -9.40 11.76 -6.25
C HIS A 78 -9.54 13.23 -6.66
N GLU A 79 -9.83 14.12 -5.71
CA GLU A 79 -9.92 15.55 -5.93
C GLU A 79 -8.58 16.13 -6.42
N TRP A 80 -7.44 15.69 -5.87
CA TRP A 80 -6.12 16.10 -6.36
C TRP A 80 -5.84 15.61 -7.77
N MET A 81 -6.19 14.36 -8.11
CA MET A 81 -6.04 13.84 -9.47
C MET A 81 -6.79 14.72 -10.47
N ASP A 82 -8.04 15.07 -10.15
CA ASP A 82 -8.89 15.87 -11.04
C ASP A 82 -8.39 17.32 -11.15
N LYS A 83 -8.07 17.96 -10.02
CA LYS A 83 -7.64 19.37 -9.99
C LYS A 83 -6.27 19.61 -10.60
N THR A 84 -5.38 18.64 -10.54
CA THR A 84 -4.01 18.76 -11.06
C THR A 84 -3.85 18.17 -12.46
N ALA A 85 -4.93 17.70 -13.08
CA ALA A 85 -4.93 17.01 -14.37
C ALA A 85 -3.94 15.83 -14.40
N PHE A 86 -3.95 15.02 -13.33
CA PHE A 86 -3.16 13.79 -13.26
C PHE A 86 -3.56 12.85 -14.41
N PRO A 87 -2.62 12.19 -15.11
CA PRO A 87 -2.97 11.49 -16.35
C PRO A 87 -3.98 10.36 -16.15
N ASP A 88 -5.06 10.39 -16.93
CA ASP A 88 -6.23 9.51 -16.80
C ASP A 88 -5.88 8.00 -16.76
N VAL A 89 -4.88 7.58 -17.55
CA VAL A 89 -4.45 6.17 -17.61
C VAL A 89 -3.95 5.69 -16.25
N TYR A 90 -3.27 6.55 -15.49
CA TYR A 90 -2.78 6.24 -14.15
C TYR A 90 -3.86 6.46 -13.08
N SER A 91 -4.65 7.54 -13.22
CA SER A 91 -5.77 7.84 -12.31
C SER A 91 -6.79 6.71 -12.26
N ARG A 92 -7.17 6.13 -13.41
CA ARG A 92 -8.13 5.02 -13.47
C ARG A 92 -7.66 3.83 -12.65
N CYS A 93 -6.43 3.36 -12.86
CA CYS A 93 -5.92 2.20 -12.13
C CYS A 93 -5.83 2.47 -10.63
N HIS A 94 -5.51 3.71 -10.23
CA HIS A 94 -5.47 4.13 -8.84
C HIS A 94 -6.87 4.07 -8.20
N ARG A 95 -7.86 4.72 -8.82
CA ARG A 95 -9.27 4.72 -8.39
C ARG A 95 -9.85 3.31 -8.30
N ASP A 96 -9.54 2.44 -9.27
CA ASP A 96 -10.01 1.06 -9.26
C ASP A 96 -9.50 0.30 -8.01
N GLN A 97 -8.26 0.53 -7.55
CA GLN A 97 -7.77 -0.07 -6.30
C GLN A 97 -8.47 0.51 -5.05
N HIS A 98 -8.74 1.81 -5.03
CA HIS A 98 -9.51 2.43 -3.94
C HIS A 98 -10.91 1.80 -3.82
N ASP A 99 -11.59 1.61 -4.95
CA ASP A 99 -12.92 1.02 -4.99
C ASP A 99 -12.93 -0.44 -4.49
N GLU A 100 -11.91 -1.23 -4.84
CA GLU A 100 -11.76 -2.62 -4.36
C GLU A 100 -11.53 -2.69 -2.84
N VAL A 101 -10.72 -1.79 -2.31
CA VAL A 101 -10.46 -1.68 -0.86
C VAL A 101 -11.73 -1.27 -0.12
N LEU A 102 -12.41 -0.22 -0.58
CA LEU A 102 -13.67 0.25 0.02
C LEU A 102 -14.74 -0.83 -0.02
N ALA A 103 -14.91 -1.52 -1.15
CA ALA A 103 -15.88 -2.62 -1.26
C ALA A 103 -15.62 -3.72 -0.21
N SER A 104 -14.36 -4.08 0.00
CA SER A 104 -13.96 -5.08 1.00
C SER A 104 -14.26 -4.60 2.42
N VAL A 105 -13.98 -3.33 2.74
CA VAL A 105 -14.26 -2.73 4.05
C VAL A 105 -15.76 -2.67 4.31
N PHE A 106 -16.55 -2.16 3.35
CA PHE A 106 -18.01 -2.10 3.47
C PHE A 106 -18.63 -3.48 3.69
N GLN A 107 -18.18 -4.49 2.93
CA GLN A 107 -18.69 -5.85 3.06
C GLN A 107 -18.42 -6.41 4.47
N VAL A 108 -17.17 -6.31 4.95
CA VAL A 108 -16.81 -6.80 6.28
C VAL A 108 -17.55 -6.02 7.37
N HIS A 109 -17.66 -4.71 7.25
CA HIS A 109 -18.37 -3.89 8.22
C HIS A 109 -19.85 -4.28 8.30
N GLN A 110 -20.53 -4.41 7.15
CA GLN A 110 -21.93 -4.80 7.12
C GLN A 110 -22.15 -6.20 7.73
N LEU A 111 -21.33 -7.18 7.36
CA LEU A 111 -21.44 -8.55 7.87
C LEU A 111 -21.14 -8.63 9.37
N ALA A 112 -20.18 -7.85 9.87
CA ALA A 112 -19.85 -7.79 11.29
C ALA A 112 -20.99 -7.15 12.08
N ALA A 113 -21.60 -6.07 11.56
CA ALA A 113 -22.68 -5.35 12.23
C ALA A 113 -23.93 -6.22 12.48
N ILE A 114 -24.19 -7.18 11.58
CA ILE A 114 -25.29 -8.16 11.73
C ILE A 114 -24.85 -9.48 12.39
N GLY A 115 -23.62 -9.58 12.87
CA GLY A 115 -23.09 -10.75 13.59
C GLY A 115 -22.85 -11.99 12.71
N GLN A 116 -22.77 -11.85 11.38
CA GLN A 116 -22.52 -12.97 10.46
C GLN A 116 -21.05 -13.37 10.40
N ILE A 117 -20.14 -12.48 10.80
CA ILE A 117 -18.71 -12.77 10.94
C ILE A 117 -18.23 -12.37 12.33
N GLY A 118 -17.17 -13.04 12.80
CA GLY A 118 -16.54 -12.76 14.10
C GLY A 118 -15.27 -11.92 13.98
N LEU A 119 -14.68 -11.62 15.13
CA LEU A 119 -13.46 -10.80 15.27
C LEU A 119 -12.30 -11.27 14.38
N GLY A 120 -12.13 -12.59 14.19
CA GLY A 120 -11.08 -13.12 13.34
C GLY A 120 -11.18 -12.69 11.87
N ALA A 121 -12.38 -12.44 11.33
CA ALA A 121 -12.53 -11.90 9.99
C ALA A 121 -12.18 -10.40 9.93
N VAL A 122 -12.55 -9.65 10.96
CA VAL A 122 -12.17 -8.23 11.12
C VAL A 122 -10.65 -8.07 11.18
N HIS A 123 -9.98 -8.92 11.96
CA HIS A 123 -8.52 -8.91 12.04
C HIS A 123 -7.82 -9.34 10.75
N ARG A 124 -8.46 -10.17 9.92
CA ARG A 124 -7.97 -10.49 8.57
C ARG A 124 -8.10 -9.31 7.61
N LEU A 125 -9.21 -8.56 7.66
CA LEU A 125 -9.32 -7.30 6.92
C LEU A 125 -8.20 -6.34 7.30
N ALA A 126 -7.99 -6.12 8.61
CA ALA A 126 -6.90 -5.26 9.08
C ALA A 126 -5.54 -5.71 8.55
N GLN A 127 -5.27 -7.03 8.54
CA GLN A 127 -4.05 -7.57 7.97
C GLN A 127 -3.92 -7.31 6.47
N SER A 128 -5.00 -7.50 5.69
CA SER A 128 -4.99 -7.21 4.27
C SER A 128 -4.69 -5.73 3.98
N LEU A 129 -5.23 -4.82 4.79
CA LEU A 129 -4.93 -3.39 4.70
C LEU A 129 -3.45 -3.10 5.02
N MET A 130 -2.91 -3.73 6.06
CA MET A 130 -1.48 -3.62 6.43
C MET A 130 -0.54 -4.12 5.33
N ASP A 131 -0.90 -5.23 4.66
CA ASP A 131 -0.09 -5.83 3.60
C ASP A 131 -0.18 -5.01 2.29
N TRP A 132 -1.32 -4.38 2.03
CA TRP A 132 -1.58 -3.59 0.82
C TRP A 132 -0.93 -2.20 0.86
N PHE A 133 -1.11 -1.47 1.97
CA PHE A 133 -0.86 -0.03 2.03
C PHE A 133 0.57 0.39 1.68
N PRO A 134 1.66 -0.22 2.21
CA PRO A 134 3.01 0.21 1.86
C PRO A 134 3.31 0.10 0.36
N GLY A 135 2.76 -0.93 -0.30
CA GLY A 135 2.90 -1.08 -1.74
C GLY A 135 2.13 0.01 -2.49
N HIS A 136 0.88 0.26 -2.10
CA HIS A 136 0.08 1.32 -2.72
C HIS A 136 0.76 2.69 -2.61
N ALA A 137 1.21 3.05 -1.40
CA ALA A 137 1.94 4.28 -1.13
C ALA A 137 3.23 4.42 -1.95
N ASP A 138 4.04 3.36 -2.03
CA ASP A 138 5.31 3.40 -2.77
C ASP A 138 5.13 3.54 -4.29
N TYR A 139 4.03 3.03 -4.87
CA TYR A 139 3.83 3.01 -6.32
C TYR A 139 2.85 4.08 -6.83
N MET A 140 1.65 4.16 -6.25
CA MET A 140 0.55 4.97 -6.79
C MET A 140 0.54 6.36 -6.16
N ASP A 141 0.56 6.43 -4.84
CA ASP A 141 0.47 7.69 -4.09
C ASP A 141 1.74 8.51 -4.28
N SER A 142 2.91 7.85 -4.30
CA SER A 142 4.19 8.51 -4.59
C SER A 142 4.20 9.20 -5.96
N SER A 143 3.54 8.59 -6.95
CA SER A 143 3.39 9.15 -8.30
C SER A 143 2.48 10.37 -8.30
N LEU A 144 1.39 10.33 -7.53
CA LEU A 144 0.48 11.47 -7.36
C LEU A 144 1.16 12.62 -6.58
N SER A 145 1.83 12.32 -5.46
CA SER A 145 2.61 13.31 -4.69
C SER A 145 3.64 14.01 -5.56
N ALA A 146 4.42 13.25 -6.34
CA ALA A 146 5.40 13.80 -7.26
C ALA A 146 4.76 14.72 -8.31
N TRP A 147 3.60 14.34 -8.83
CA TRP A 147 2.85 15.14 -9.79
C TRP A 147 2.37 16.46 -9.18
N ILE A 148 1.70 16.40 -8.01
CA ILE A 148 1.21 17.57 -7.28
C ILE A 148 2.36 18.55 -7.04
N ASN A 149 3.48 18.06 -6.48
CA ASN A 149 4.66 18.86 -6.20
C ASN A 149 5.28 19.47 -7.48
N GLY A 150 5.27 18.73 -8.58
CA GLY A 150 5.67 19.24 -9.89
C GLY A 150 4.81 20.42 -10.36
N GLN A 151 3.50 20.33 -10.19
CA GLN A 151 2.56 21.40 -10.55
C GLN A 151 2.65 22.61 -9.62
N THR A 152 2.84 22.40 -8.31
CA THR A 152 2.84 23.49 -7.32
C THR A 152 4.18 24.18 -7.15
N HIS A 153 5.30 23.45 -7.33
CA HIS A 153 6.64 23.91 -6.98
C HIS A 153 7.66 23.82 -8.14
N GLY A 154 7.29 23.23 -9.28
CA GLY A 154 8.18 23.09 -10.44
C GLY A 154 9.24 21.99 -10.27
N GLY A 155 9.06 21.06 -9.31
CA GLY A 155 9.97 19.96 -9.07
C GLY A 155 9.42 18.96 -8.05
N GLN A 156 10.14 17.83 -7.88
CA GLN A 156 9.78 16.83 -6.86
C GLN A 156 10.31 17.22 -5.48
N ALA A 157 9.58 16.85 -4.43
CA ALA A 157 10.03 17.00 -3.05
C ALA A 157 11.24 16.09 -2.76
N VAL A 158 12.22 16.62 -2.02
CA VAL A 158 13.33 15.82 -1.49
C VAL A 158 12.93 15.28 -0.12
N VAL A 159 12.67 13.97 -0.03
CA VAL A 159 12.34 13.30 1.22
C VAL A 159 13.61 12.75 1.87
N LEU A 160 13.93 13.24 3.07
CA LEU A 160 15.06 12.75 3.86
C LEU A 160 14.56 11.69 4.86
N ARG A 161 14.89 10.42 4.60
CA ARG A 161 14.52 9.31 5.47
C ARG A 161 15.62 9.03 6.49
N ARG A 162 15.30 9.09 7.78
CA ARG A 162 16.26 8.73 8.84
C ARG A 162 16.22 7.23 9.09
N ASN A 163 17.34 6.69 9.57
CA ASN A 163 17.46 5.30 10.02
C ASN A 163 17.07 4.25 8.96
N LEU A 164 17.46 4.47 7.70
CA LEU A 164 17.31 3.46 6.65
C LEU A 164 18.11 2.21 7.04
N VAL A 165 17.41 1.11 7.30
CA VAL A 165 18.04 -0.20 7.44
C VAL A 165 18.25 -0.73 6.03
N HIS A 166 19.49 -0.68 5.54
CA HIS A 166 19.84 -1.35 4.30
C HIS A 166 19.89 -2.86 4.57
N GLU A 167 18.82 -3.57 4.18
CA GLU A 167 18.90 -5.02 4.03
C GLU A 167 19.70 -5.30 2.76
N ASP A 168 20.88 -5.90 2.91
CA ASP A 168 21.91 -6.06 1.88
C ASP A 168 21.34 -6.51 0.53
N ARG A 169 21.25 -5.57 -0.42
CA ARG A 169 20.97 -5.88 -1.82
C ARG A 169 22.29 -6.02 -2.58
N ILE A 170 22.91 -7.18 -2.49
CA ILE A 170 23.59 -7.78 -3.66
C ILE A 170 23.23 -9.26 -3.74
N PRO A 171 22.30 -9.67 -4.62
CA PRO A 171 22.23 -11.04 -5.08
C PRO A 171 23.49 -11.33 -5.92
N GLY A 172 24.46 -12.06 -5.36
CA GLY A 172 25.56 -12.67 -6.12
C GLY A 172 26.99 -12.26 -5.81
N SER A 173 27.31 -11.56 -4.71
CA SER A 173 28.72 -11.35 -4.33
C SER A 173 29.22 -12.43 -3.36
N GLU A 174 29.53 -13.61 -3.87
CA GLU A 174 30.54 -14.45 -3.22
C GLU A 174 31.91 -13.81 -3.49
N SER A 175 32.44 -13.05 -2.54
CA SER A 175 33.85 -12.64 -2.58
C SER A 175 34.69 -13.71 -1.89
N ASN A 176 35.11 -14.73 -2.65
CA ASN A 176 36.26 -15.53 -2.29
C ASN A 176 37.51 -14.68 -2.51
N TYR A 177 38.06 -14.10 -1.43
CA TYR A 177 39.47 -13.76 -1.37
C TYR A 177 40.08 -14.52 -0.19
N GLU A 178 40.60 -15.69 -0.51
CA GLU A 178 41.51 -16.46 0.33
C GLU A 178 42.88 -15.77 0.22
N VAL A 179 43.32 -15.11 1.30
CA VAL A 179 44.69 -14.59 1.41
C VAL A 179 45.58 -15.70 1.91
N ASP A 180 46.19 -16.42 0.97
CA ASP A 180 47.33 -17.30 1.22
C ASP A 180 48.54 -16.45 1.65
N ALA A 181 48.74 -16.36 2.96
CA ALA A 181 49.98 -15.86 3.54
C ALA A 181 51.06 -16.94 3.42
N LYS A 182 51.82 -16.95 2.30
CA LYS A 182 53.11 -17.62 2.25
C LYS A 182 54.23 -16.69 2.69
N ALA A 183 54.86 -17.08 3.79
CA ALA A 183 56.08 -16.50 4.32
C ALA A 183 57.26 -16.63 3.35
N ALA A 184 58.00 -15.54 3.19
CA ALA A 184 59.45 -15.47 2.99
C ALA A 184 59.91 -14.03 3.28
#